data_AF-A0A0N4YX15-F1
#
_entry.id   AF-A0A0N4YX15-F1
#
_cell.length_a   1.000
_cell.length_b   1.000
_cell.length_c   1.000
_cell.angle_alpha   90.00
_cell.angle_beta   90.00
_cell.angle_gamma   90.00
#
_symmetry.space_group_name_H-M   'P 1'
#
loop_
_entity.id
_entity.type
_entity.pdbx_description
1 polymer ?
#
loop_
_entity_poly.entity_id
_entity_poly.type
_entity_poly.pdbx_seq_one_letter_code
_entity_poly.pdbx_strand_id
1 'polypeptide(L)'
;METAEKFRNDMINLGFFNEATPTFQAFSEQHFTIFMDRRCLEIIKRAKELICLPYLELAEVGSGEEISEETIIQYREAFGKVMPKSLGAYDSVYPVLLQLPKCTVSKSTVDLLELIFSVLTDAVSTTNEKLSARLILTVRNVLRLFELTAPPIFYNNCYYICHRLMLLPFSVLKSVDKQSEKYTNFRPILSESLWKLRDIAADMLEQTIRQCRRDITIMLAKDDLFVKIDDGERYDETKNVLNACLKHVKNISNLLRSVLAEMVYSQTMANIVSFLMDSLCDVILKMEDIRSVDADISAVMLEELLTQLLPIFTINGRSSLHEICSTSYFRTKEIVFCLKGSLQSIDDRWCSAKGPLAQWLQPNEIRTLIKALFMNTEQRRQLLDSIF
;
A
#
# COMPACT_ATOMS: atom_id res chain seq x y z
N MET A 1 22.69 -50.44 0.22
CA MET A 1 23.59 -50.17 -0.93
C MET A 1 24.59 -51.30 -1.13
N GLU A 2 25.30 -51.76 -0.09
CA GLU A 2 26.26 -52.88 -0.21
C GLU A 2 25.66 -54.16 -0.80
N THR A 3 24.44 -54.55 -0.40
CA THR A 3 23.74 -55.72 -0.96
C THR A 3 23.43 -55.57 -2.45
N ALA A 4 23.11 -54.35 -2.90
CA ALA A 4 22.79 -54.06 -4.30
C ALA A 4 24.05 -54.04 -5.18
N GLU A 5 25.16 -53.51 -4.67
CA GLU A 5 26.44 -53.55 -5.38
C GLU A 5 27.04 -54.97 -5.40
N LYS A 6 26.82 -55.77 -4.35
CA LYS A 6 27.17 -57.19 -4.38
C LYS A 6 26.39 -57.95 -5.47
N PHE A 7 25.07 -57.71 -5.56
CA PHE A 7 24.25 -58.25 -6.64
C PHE A 7 24.72 -57.80 -8.03
N ARG A 8 25.14 -56.54 -8.19
CA ARG A 8 25.74 -56.04 -9.45
C ARG A 8 26.96 -56.85 -9.83
N ASN A 9 27.88 -57.05 -8.89
CA ASN A 9 29.11 -57.80 -9.13
C ASN A 9 28.82 -59.26 -9.48
N ASP A 10 27.84 -59.89 -8.81
CA ASP A 10 27.40 -61.25 -9.12
C ASP A 10 26.81 -61.34 -10.55
N MET A 11 26.04 -60.33 -10.98
CA MET A 11 25.48 -60.26 -12.34
C MET A 11 26.53 -59.97 -13.43
N ILE A 12 27.59 -59.22 -13.11
CA ILE A 12 28.75 -59.03 -13.99
C ILE A 12 29.50 -60.36 -14.15
N ASN A 13 29.74 -61.08 -13.05
CA ASN A 13 30.41 -62.39 -13.06
C ASN A 13 29.63 -63.45 -13.85
N LEU A 14 28.30 -63.36 -13.84
CA LEU A 14 27.41 -64.24 -14.61
C LEU A 14 27.23 -63.82 -16.08
N GLY A 15 27.88 -62.73 -16.52
CA GLY A 15 27.83 -62.24 -17.91
C GLY A 15 26.54 -61.52 -18.30
N PHE A 16 25.65 -61.24 -17.35
CA PHE A 16 24.40 -60.50 -17.61
C PHE A 16 24.62 -58.99 -17.69
N PHE A 17 25.62 -58.46 -16.97
CA PHE A 17 26.04 -57.06 -17.02
C PHE A 17 27.48 -56.91 -17.51
N ASN A 18 27.81 -55.75 -18.06
CA ASN A 18 29.17 -55.38 -18.43
C ASN A 18 29.70 -54.26 -17.51
N GLU A 19 31.00 -53.98 -17.54
CA GLU A 19 31.60 -52.92 -16.72
C GLU A 19 31.04 -51.51 -17.02
N ALA A 20 30.49 -51.32 -18.24
CA ALA A 20 29.82 -50.09 -18.64
C ALA A 20 28.39 -49.95 -18.05
N THR A 21 27.85 -51.00 -17.42
CA THR A 21 26.52 -50.95 -16.79
C THR A 21 26.59 -50.06 -15.55
N PRO A 22 25.78 -48.98 -15.48
CA PRO A 22 25.83 -48.02 -14.38
C PRO A 22 25.60 -48.71 -13.03
N THR A 23 26.24 -48.20 -11.99
CA THR A 23 26.06 -48.70 -10.62
C THR A 23 24.61 -48.50 -10.18
N PHE A 24 24.12 -49.34 -9.27
CA PHE A 24 22.78 -49.15 -8.73
C PHE A 24 22.68 -47.83 -7.96
N GLN A 25 23.81 -47.36 -7.43
CA GLN A 25 23.92 -46.00 -6.91
C GLN A 25 23.69 -44.93 -7.97
N ALA A 26 24.40 -44.97 -9.09
CA ALA A 26 24.23 -43.99 -10.16
C ALA A 26 22.80 -44.02 -10.74
N PHE A 27 22.23 -45.21 -10.92
CA PHE A 27 20.84 -45.37 -11.35
C PHE A 27 19.85 -44.78 -10.34
N SER A 28 20.03 -45.08 -9.04
CA SER A 28 19.18 -44.56 -7.97
C SER A 28 19.26 -43.03 -7.86
N GLU A 29 20.45 -42.45 -7.98
CA GLU A 29 20.66 -41.00 -7.96
C GLU A 29 20.03 -40.30 -9.17
N GLN A 30 20.15 -40.88 -10.37
CA GLN A 30 19.49 -40.37 -11.58
C GLN A 30 17.97 -40.46 -11.48
N HIS A 31 17.43 -41.60 -11.05
CA HIS A 31 16.00 -41.79 -10.86
C HIS A 31 15.44 -40.83 -9.79
N PHE A 32 16.17 -40.64 -8.69
CA PHE A 32 15.79 -39.70 -7.64
C PHE A 32 15.80 -38.25 -8.15
N THR A 33 16.77 -37.88 -9.00
CA THR A 33 16.83 -36.55 -9.64
C THR A 33 15.62 -36.31 -10.54
N ILE A 34 15.24 -37.29 -11.38
CA ILE A 34 14.05 -37.18 -12.24
C ILE A 34 12.78 -37.00 -11.40
N PHE A 35 12.66 -37.73 -10.29
CA PHE A 35 11.53 -37.58 -9.38
C PHE A 35 11.47 -36.19 -8.72
N MET A 36 12.62 -35.69 -8.24
CA MET A 36 12.72 -34.33 -7.70
C MET A 36 12.31 -33.28 -8.73
N ASP A 37 12.80 -33.40 -9.95
CA ASP A 37 12.53 -32.44 -11.02
C ASP A 37 11.05 -32.43 -11.42
N ARG A 38 10.43 -33.61 -11.56
CA ARG A 38 8.98 -33.72 -11.83
C ARG A 38 8.15 -33.02 -10.75
N ARG A 39 8.47 -33.24 -9.48
CA ARG A 39 7.78 -32.60 -8.36
C ARG A 39 7.95 -31.08 -8.39
N CYS A 40 9.16 -30.59 -8.63
CA CYS A 40 9.42 -29.14 -8.71
C CYS A 40 8.69 -28.49 -9.90
N LEU A 41 8.67 -29.17 -11.06
CA LEU A 41 7.96 -28.70 -12.25
C LEU A 41 6.44 -28.63 -12.04
N GLU A 42 5.86 -29.60 -11.34
CA GLU A 42 4.44 -29.60 -10.99
C GLU A 42 4.09 -28.41 -10.08
N ILE A 43 4.93 -28.13 -9.07
CA ILE A 43 4.78 -26.96 -8.19
C ILE A 43 4.82 -25.66 -9.00
N ILE A 44 5.82 -25.51 -9.88
CA ILE A 44 5.96 -24.30 -10.72
C ILE A 44 4.76 -24.14 -11.66
N LYS A 45 4.29 -25.24 -12.27
CA LYS A 45 3.13 -25.22 -13.16
C LYS A 45 1.89 -24.73 -12.42
N ARG A 46 1.59 -25.31 -11.25
CA ARG A 46 0.44 -24.91 -10.44
C ARG A 46 0.55 -23.48 -9.95
N ALA A 47 1.75 -23.07 -9.52
CA ALA A 47 1.99 -21.69 -9.12
C ALA A 47 1.75 -20.71 -10.29
N LYS A 48 2.23 -21.04 -11.50
CA LYS A 48 2.00 -20.21 -12.70
C LYS A 48 0.51 -20.09 -13.02
N GLU A 49 -0.25 -21.17 -12.93
CA GLU A 49 -1.70 -21.14 -13.10
C GLU A 49 -2.35 -20.16 -12.12
N LEU A 50 -2.00 -20.23 -10.83
CA LEU A 50 -2.52 -19.32 -9.80
C LEU A 50 -2.09 -17.85 -10.01
N ILE A 51 -0.84 -17.60 -10.41
CA ILE A 51 -0.31 -16.25 -10.67
C ILE A 51 -1.03 -15.61 -11.86
N CYS A 52 -1.35 -16.38 -12.89
CA CYS A 52 -1.98 -15.89 -14.11
C CYS A 52 -3.52 -15.82 -14.04
N LEU A 53 -4.15 -16.26 -12.95
CA LEU A 53 -5.59 -16.13 -12.78
C LEU A 53 -6.00 -14.65 -12.69
N PRO A 54 -7.17 -14.28 -13.25
CA PRO A 54 -7.69 -12.94 -13.09
C PRO A 54 -8.08 -12.71 -11.62
N TYR A 55 -7.65 -11.59 -11.05
CA TYR A 55 -7.86 -11.23 -9.65
C TYR A 55 -9.27 -10.67 -9.36
N LEU A 56 -10.30 -11.38 -9.83
CA LEU A 56 -11.70 -11.00 -9.69
C LEU A 56 -12.31 -11.55 -8.40
N GLU A 57 -11.94 -12.77 -8.01
CA GLU A 57 -12.37 -13.36 -6.75
C GLU A 57 -11.52 -12.82 -5.59
N LEU A 58 -12.18 -12.18 -4.64
CA LEU A 58 -11.57 -11.56 -3.48
C LEU A 58 -11.86 -12.38 -2.21
N ALA A 59 -10.90 -12.38 -1.29
CA ALA A 59 -10.97 -12.99 0.02
C ALA A 59 -10.57 -11.95 1.08
N GLU A 60 -11.35 -11.88 2.17
CA GLU A 60 -10.99 -11.08 3.33
C GLU A 60 -9.98 -11.86 4.19
N VAL A 61 -8.90 -11.20 4.59
CA VAL A 61 -7.81 -11.76 5.40
C VAL A 61 -7.46 -10.81 6.55
N GLY A 62 -6.77 -11.32 7.56
CA GLY A 62 -6.43 -10.55 8.74
C GLY A 62 -7.54 -10.55 9.79
N SER A 63 -7.14 -10.27 11.03
CA SER A 63 -8.05 -10.18 12.18
C SER A 63 -7.68 -9.05 13.14
N GLY A 64 -6.60 -8.33 12.87
CA GLY A 64 -6.16 -7.23 13.73
C GLY A 64 -7.03 -6.00 13.52
N GLU A 65 -7.53 -5.45 14.64
CA GLU A 65 -7.98 -4.06 14.70
C GLU A 65 -6.74 -3.16 14.77
N GLU A 66 -6.71 -2.06 14.02
CA GLU A 66 -5.51 -1.21 13.89
C GLU A 66 -5.11 -0.49 15.18
N ILE A 67 -6.02 -0.35 16.14
CA ILE A 67 -5.86 0.46 17.37
C ILE A 67 -6.09 -0.42 18.61
N SER A 68 -5.49 -1.61 18.61
CA SER A 68 -5.52 -2.53 19.75
C SER A 68 -4.19 -2.46 20.48
N GLU A 69 -4.17 -1.86 21.68
CA GLU A 69 -2.99 -1.89 22.55
C GLU A 69 -2.93 -3.23 23.29
N GLU A 70 -1.90 -4.03 22.99
CA GLU A 70 -1.64 -5.26 23.71
C GLU A 70 -0.67 -5.02 24.87
N THR A 71 -1.06 -5.44 26.06
CA THR A 71 -0.21 -5.33 27.25
C THR A 71 0.94 -6.35 27.16
N ILE A 72 2.11 -6.05 27.75
CA ILE A 72 3.28 -6.97 27.76
C ILE A 72 2.93 -8.39 28.25
N ILE A 73 1.96 -8.51 29.17
CA ILE A 73 1.48 -9.79 29.70
C ILE A 73 0.70 -10.57 28.63
N GLN A 74 -0.22 -9.92 27.93
CA GLN A 74 -1.01 -10.51 26.84
C GLN A 74 -0.11 -10.97 25.69
N TYR A 75 0.89 -10.16 25.34
CA TYR A 75 1.92 -10.51 24.35
C TYR A 75 2.68 -11.78 24.74
N ARG A 76 3.14 -11.90 26.01
CA ARG A 76 3.83 -13.10 26.49
C ARG A 76 2.93 -14.34 26.49
N GLU A 77 1.67 -14.19 26.89
CA GLU A 77 0.69 -15.29 26.89
C GLU A 77 0.38 -15.78 25.48
N ALA A 78 0.31 -14.89 24.48
CA ALA A 78 0.13 -15.25 23.08
C ALA A 78 1.33 -16.05 22.52
N PHE A 79 2.57 -15.63 22.83
CA PHE A 79 3.78 -16.37 22.43
C PHE A 79 3.91 -17.75 23.10
N GLY A 80 3.33 -17.91 24.29
CA GLY A 80 3.34 -19.17 25.04
C GLY A 80 2.39 -20.24 24.49
N LYS A 81 1.42 -19.87 23.64
CA LYS A 81 0.42 -20.79 23.08
C LYS A 81 1.00 -21.60 21.91
N VAL A 82 0.49 -22.83 21.76
CA VAL A 82 0.84 -23.70 20.63
C VAL A 82 0.22 -23.12 19.36
N MET A 83 1.05 -22.62 18.45
CA MET A 83 0.63 -22.09 17.16
C MET A 83 -0.18 -23.13 16.36
N PRO A 84 -1.27 -22.74 15.66
CA PRO A 84 -2.09 -23.67 14.89
C PRO A 84 -1.28 -24.30 13.77
N LYS A 85 -1.58 -25.56 13.44
CA LYS A 85 -0.93 -26.28 12.34
C LYS A 85 -1.50 -25.91 10.96
N SER A 86 -2.66 -25.24 10.90
CA SER A 86 -3.32 -24.85 9.66
C SER A 86 -3.18 -23.36 9.38
N LEU A 87 -2.82 -23.02 8.14
CA LEU A 87 -2.58 -21.66 7.67
C LEU A 87 -3.84 -20.77 7.61
N GLY A 88 -5.03 -21.37 7.54
CA GLY A 88 -6.31 -20.66 7.43
C GLY A 88 -6.99 -20.36 8.77
N ALA A 89 -6.45 -20.84 9.89
CA ALA A 89 -7.06 -20.67 11.21
C ALA A 89 -6.40 -19.51 11.97
N TYR A 90 -6.98 -18.33 11.73
CA TYR A 90 -6.99 -17.13 12.56
C TYR A 90 -5.62 -16.49 12.88
N ASP A 91 -5.32 -15.38 12.18
CA ASP A 91 -4.24 -14.46 12.59
C ASP A 91 -4.39 -14.02 14.06
N SER A 92 -5.59 -14.14 14.65
CA SER A 92 -5.87 -13.83 16.06
C SER A 92 -5.10 -14.69 17.07
N VAL A 93 -4.45 -15.76 16.63
CA VAL A 93 -3.58 -16.57 17.49
C VAL A 93 -2.20 -15.94 17.67
N TYR A 94 -1.80 -15.05 16.75
CA TYR A 94 -0.60 -14.24 16.92
C TYR A 94 -0.85 -13.07 17.89
N PRO A 95 0.17 -12.62 18.63
CA PRO A 95 0.10 -11.35 19.35
C PRO A 95 -0.31 -10.23 18.40
N VAL A 96 -1.01 -9.21 18.91
CA VAL A 96 -1.62 -8.13 18.11
C VAL A 96 -0.61 -7.48 17.16
N LEU A 97 0.62 -7.26 17.63
CA LEU A 97 1.72 -6.70 16.83
C LEU A 97 2.14 -7.53 15.61
N LEU A 98 1.82 -8.84 15.61
CA LEU A 98 2.11 -9.77 14.53
C LEU A 98 0.86 -10.15 13.74
N GLN A 99 -0.32 -9.60 14.07
CA GLN A 99 -1.53 -9.85 13.31
C GLN A 99 -1.53 -9.01 12.04
N LEU A 100 -2.04 -9.59 10.96
CA LEU A 100 -2.34 -8.81 9.77
C LEU A 100 -3.59 -7.95 10.05
N PRO A 101 -3.51 -6.63 9.80
CA PRO A 101 -4.70 -5.78 9.78
C PRO A 101 -5.70 -6.30 8.75
N LYS A 102 -7.00 -6.21 9.07
CA LYS A 102 -8.05 -6.68 8.18
C LYS A 102 -7.95 -5.99 6.82
N CYS A 103 -7.84 -6.77 5.75
CA CYS A 103 -7.78 -6.27 4.38
C CYS A 103 -8.32 -7.32 3.39
N THR A 104 -8.55 -6.89 2.16
CA THR A 104 -9.02 -7.78 1.09
C THR A 104 -7.84 -8.14 0.18
N VAL A 105 -7.74 -9.40 -0.25
CA VAL A 105 -6.74 -9.91 -1.20
C VAL A 105 -7.41 -10.77 -2.26
N SER A 106 -6.70 -11.10 -3.33
CA SER A 106 -7.21 -12.05 -4.32
C SER A 106 -7.16 -13.48 -3.78
N LYS A 107 -8.20 -14.27 -4.06
CA LYS A 107 -8.26 -15.66 -3.62
C LYS A 107 -7.13 -16.51 -4.19
N SER A 108 -6.75 -16.28 -5.46
CA SER A 108 -5.60 -16.95 -6.08
C SER A 108 -4.28 -16.69 -5.33
N THR A 109 -4.13 -15.52 -4.70
CA THR A 109 -2.98 -15.19 -3.86
C THR A 109 -2.99 -15.99 -2.55
N VAL A 110 -4.17 -16.21 -1.95
CA VAL A 110 -4.33 -17.07 -0.77
C VAL A 110 -3.94 -18.51 -1.13
N ASP A 111 -4.49 -19.06 -2.21
CA ASP A 111 -4.21 -20.41 -2.69
C ASP A 111 -2.72 -20.59 -3.03
N LEU A 112 -2.08 -19.57 -3.61
CA LEU A 112 -0.64 -19.57 -3.89
C LEU A 112 0.19 -19.66 -2.60
N LEU A 113 -0.23 -18.97 -1.56
CA LEU A 113 0.45 -19.00 -0.25
C LEU A 113 0.26 -20.33 0.45
N GLU A 114 -0.92 -20.94 0.36
CA GLU A 114 -1.12 -22.32 0.84
C GLU A 114 -0.20 -23.31 0.12
N LEU A 115 -0.08 -23.21 -1.21
CA LEU A 115 0.86 -24.01 -2.00
C LEU A 115 2.31 -23.80 -1.53
N ILE A 116 2.75 -22.55 -1.41
CA ILE A 116 4.12 -22.23 -0.95
C ILE A 116 4.40 -22.84 0.42
N PHE A 117 3.50 -22.66 1.39
CA PHE A 117 3.73 -23.13 2.75
C PHE A 117 3.67 -24.66 2.87
N SER A 118 2.81 -25.33 2.11
CA SER A 118 2.80 -26.80 2.05
C SER A 118 4.15 -27.33 1.55
N VAL A 119 4.70 -26.73 0.49
CA VAL A 119 6.02 -27.09 -0.07
C VAL A 119 7.14 -26.81 0.93
N LEU A 120 7.11 -25.70 1.66
CA LEU A 120 8.11 -25.38 2.69
C LEU A 120 8.02 -26.34 3.89
N THR A 121 6.81 -26.74 4.28
CA THR A 121 6.59 -27.74 5.35
C THR A 121 7.13 -29.11 4.93
N ASP A 122 6.90 -29.51 3.68
CA ASP A 122 7.47 -30.73 3.09
C ASP A 122 9.00 -30.67 3.07
N ALA A 123 9.57 -29.51 2.73
CA ALA A 123 11.01 -29.30 2.70
C ALA A 123 11.66 -29.41 4.10
N VAL A 124 10.97 -28.97 5.15
CA VAL A 124 11.47 -29.14 6.53
C VAL A 124 11.37 -30.59 7.00
N SER A 125 10.23 -31.23 6.74
CA SER A 125 9.92 -32.59 7.22
C SER A 125 10.69 -33.70 6.53
N THR A 126 11.19 -33.49 5.31
CA THR A 126 11.98 -34.51 4.61
C THR A 126 13.35 -34.74 5.26
N THR A 127 13.79 -36.00 5.30
CA THR A 127 15.14 -36.38 5.75
C THR A 127 16.20 -36.17 4.66
N ASN A 128 15.80 -36.02 3.40
CA ASN A 128 16.73 -35.85 2.29
C ASN A 128 17.08 -34.37 2.07
N GLU A 129 18.34 -34.01 2.34
CA GLU A 129 18.84 -32.63 2.24
C GLU A 129 18.78 -32.08 0.80
N LYS A 130 19.10 -32.90 -0.21
CA LYS A 130 19.04 -32.47 -1.62
C LYS A 130 17.61 -32.13 -2.04
N LEU A 131 16.64 -32.96 -1.66
CA LEU A 131 15.23 -32.68 -1.92
C LEU A 131 14.76 -31.43 -1.16
N SER A 132 15.12 -31.29 0.11
CA SER A 132 14.82 -30.12 0.93
C SER A 132 15.30 -28.82 0.25
N ALA A 133 16.58 -28.78 -0.14
CA ALA A 133 17.17 -27.62 -0.81
C ALA A 133 16.48 -27.30 -2.16
N ARG A 134 16.15 -28.32 -2.96
CA ARG A 134 15.44 -28.15 -4.25
C ARG A 134 14.04 -27.59 -4.07
N LEU A 135 13.29 -28.04 -3.06
CA LEU A 135 11.96 -27.52 -2.78
C LEU A 135 12.00 -26.05 -2.32
N ILE A 136 12.95 -25.70 -1.44
CA ILE A 136 13.15 -24.31 -0.99
C ILE A 136 13.51 -23.40 -2.17
N LEU A 137 14.43 -23.85 -3.03
CA LEU A 137 14.80 -23.10 -4.25
C LEU A 137 13.60 -22.95 -5.20
N THR A 138 12.76 -23.97 -5.32
CA THR A 138 11.56 -23.93 -6.14
C THR A 138 10.59 -22.86 -5.63
N VAL A 139 10.37 -22.78 -4.31
CA VAL A 139 9.54 -21.72 -3.70
C VAL A 139 10.12 -20.34 -3.98
N ARG A 140 11.44 -20.16 -3.85
CA ARG A 140 12.10 -18.88 -4.21
C ARG A 140 11.82 -18.51 -5.67
N ASN A 141 11.91 -19.48 -6.58
CA ASN A 141 11.63 -19.24 -8.01
C ASN A 141 10.15 -18.90 -8.26
N VAL A 142 9.22 -19.51 -7.51
CA VAL A 142 7.79 -19.17 -7.57
C VAL A 142 7.54 -17.74 -7.09
N LEU A 143 8.14 -17.32 -5.97
CA LEU A 143 8.07 -15.94 -5.49
C LEU A 143 8.65 -14.97 -6.51
N ARG A 144 9.80 -15.31 -7.10
CA ARG A 144 10.41 -14.51 -8.15
C ARG A 144 9.54 -14.43 -9.42
N LEU A 145 8.86 -15.51 -9.76
CA LEU A 145 7.91 -15.52 -10.87
C LEU A 145 6.75 -14.57 -10.57
N PHE A 146 6.18 -14.63 -9.35
CA PHE A 146 5.15 -13.69 -8.91
C PHE A 146 5.63 -12.24 -9.03
N GLU A 147 6.82 -11.92 -8.52
CA GLU A 147 7.45 -10.58 -8.62
C GLU A 147 7.58 -10.08 -10.07
N LEU A 148 7.78 -10.98 -11.05
CA LEU A 148 8.04 -10.62 -12.45
C LEU A 148 6.82 -10.66 -13.37
N THR A 149 5.83 -11.50 -13.06
CA THR A 149 4.71 -11.80 -13.96
C THR A 149 3.35 -11.45 -13.41
N ALA A 150 3.24 -11.17 -12.10
CA ALA A 150 2.03 -10.55 -11.62
C ALA A 150 1.85 -9.25 -12.43
N PRO A 151 0.68 -9.03 -13.06
CA PRO A 151 0.36 -7.72 -13.59
C PRO A 151 0.46 -6.72 -12.42
N PRO A 152 0.52 -5.40 -12.65
CA PRO A 152 0.68 -4.38 -11.60
C PRO A 152 -0.50 -4.37 -10.61
N ILE A 153 -0.65 -5.41 -9.78
CA ILE A 153 -1.90 -5.78 -9.14
C ILE A 153 -1.76 -5.93 -7.63
N PHE A 154 -2.50 -5.04 -6.97
CA PHE A 154 -2.88 -5.02 -5.56
C PHE A 154 -1.75 -4.96 -4.52
N TYR A 155 -1.54 -3.76 -3.98
CA TYR A 155 -0.74 -3.50 -2.77
C TYR A 155 -0.96 -4.58 -1.69
N ASN A 156 -2.22 -4.94 -1.42
CA ASN A 156 -2.57 -5.92 -0.40
C ASN A 156 -2.09 -7.34 -0.71
N ASN A 157 -2.06 -7.76 -1.97
CA ASN A 157 -1.56 -9.09 -2.31
C ASN A 157 -0.09 -9.18 -1.92
N CYS A 158 0.74 -8.24 -2.38
CA CYS A 158 2.16 -8.20 -2.03
C CYS A 158 2.39 -8.07 -0.52
N TYR A 159 1.61 -7.22 0.15
CA TYR A 159 1.67 -7.04 1.59
C TYR A 159 1.30 -8.33 2.35
N TYR A 160 0.24 -9.03 1.92
CA TYR A 160 -0.17 -10.32 2.47
C TYR A 160 0.92 -11.37 2.32
N ILE A 161 1.46 -11.57 1.11
CA ILE A 161 2.56 -12.51 0.88
C ILE A 161 3.73 -12.17 1.81
N CYS A 162 4.15 -10.91 1.85
CA CYS A 162 5.24 -10.45 2.71
C CYS A 162 4.96 -10.76 4.19
N HIS A 163 3.76 -10.45 4.67
CA HIS A 163 3.36 -10.70 6.05
C HIS A 163 3.44 -12.19 6.39
N ARG A 164 2.85 -13.05 5.55
CA ARG A 164 2.90 -14.50 5.76
C ARG A 164 4.33 -15.02 5.75
N LEU A 165 5.16 -14.59 4.81
CA LEU A 165 6.57 -14.98 4.77
C LEU A 165 7.35 -14.54 6.03
N MET A 166 7.04 -13.39 6.64
CA MET A 166 7.62 -12.98 7.92
C MET A 166 7.26 -13.91 9.08
N LEU A 167 6.12 -14.61 9.00
CA LEU A 167 5.67 -15.56 10.01
C LEU A 167 6.24 -16.98 9.82
N LEU A 168 7.00 -17.23 8.74
CA LEU A 168 7.66 -18.52 8.50
C LEU A 168 8.53 -19.02 9.68
N PRO A 169 9.31 -18.16 10.37
CA PRO A 169 10.13 -18.61 11.49
C PRO A 169 9.32 -19.19 12.66
N PHE A 170 8.11 -18.68 12.88
CA PHE A 170 7.25 -19.07 13.99
C PHE A 170 6.36 -20.28 13.68
N SER A 171 6.13 -20.55 12.40
CA SER A 171 5.28 -21.63 11.90
C SER A 171 6.11 -22.81 11.40
N VAL A 172 6.76 -22.66 10.25
CA VAL A 172 7.45 -23.73 9.52
C VAL A 172 8.82 -24.06 10.14
N LEU A 173 9.56 -23.05 10.63
CA LEU A 173 10.93 -23.25 11.14
C LEU A 173 11.02 -23.45 12.65
N LYS A 174 9.88 -23.55 13.36
CA LYS A 174 9.85 -23.61 14.83
C LYS A 174 10.71 -24.74 15.43
N SER A 175 10.74 -25.89 14.76
CA SER A 175 11.49 -27.09 15.18
C SER A 175 12.82 -27.29 14.46
N VAL A 176 13.22 -26.35 13.60
CA VAL A 176 14.46 -26.45 12.82
C VAL A 176 15.59 -25.81 13.60
N ASP A 177 16.71 -26.52 13.74
CA ASP A 177 17.92 -25.96 14.34
C ASP A 177 18.42 -24.77 13.50
N LYS A 178 18.65 -23.63 14.17
CA LYS A 178 19.11 -22.37 13.56
C LYS A 178 20.51 -22.49 12.95
N GLN A 179 21.31 -23.45 13.40
CA GLN A 179 22.65 -23.71 12.86
C GLN A 179 22.64 -24.71 11.69
N SER A 180 21.49 -25.30 11.36
CA SER A 180 21.39 -26.29 10.29
C SER A 180 21.54 -25.68 8.88
N GLU A 181 22.04 -26.47 7.94
CA GLU A 181 22.09 -26.12 6.53
C GLU A 181 20.69 -25.86 5.96
N LYS A 182 19.68 -26.62 6.45
CA LYS A 182 18.26 -26.38 6.16
C LYS A 182 17.87 -24.94 6.47
N TYR A 183 18.15 -24.44 7.68
CA TYR A 183 17.82 -23.07 8.07
C TYR A 183 18.53 -22.02 7.20
N THR A 184 19.79 -22.28 6.83
CA THR A 184 20.57 -21.42 5.95
C THR A 184 19.92 -21.26 4.57
N ASN A 185 19.34 -22.33 4.03
CA ASN A 185 18.65 -22.33 2.73
C ASN A 185 17.37 -21.46 2.71
N PHE A 186 16.75 -21.18 3.87
CA PHE A 186 15.58 -20.28 3.95
C PHE A 186 15.96 -18.79 3.94
N ARG A 187 17.22 -18.43 4.24
CA ARG A 187 17.65 -17.02 4.32
C ARG A 187 17.32 -16.20 3.08
N PRO A 188 17.51 -16.68 1.83
CA PRO A 188 17.17 -15.90 0.64
C PRO A 188 15.69 -15.54 0.56
N ILE A 189 14.78 -16.45 0.95
CA ILE A 189 13.33 -16.18 0.99
C ILE A 189 13.03 -15.08 2.03
N LEU A 190 13.66 -15.18 3.21
CA LEU A 190 13.44 -14.26 4.32
C LEU A 190 14.09 -12.88 4.12
N SER A 191 15.12 -12.75 3.27
CA SER A 191 15.85 -11.48 3.11
C SER A 191 15.59 -10.80 1.77
N GLU A 192 15.55 -11.55 0.67
CA GLU A 192 15.46 -10.95 -0.67
C GLU A 192 14.01 -10.74 -1.13
N SER A 193 13.15 -11.74 -0.98
CA SER A 193 11.76 -11.65 -1.45
C SER A 193 10.92 -10.68 -0.62
N LEU A 194 11.17 -10.57 0.68
CA LEU A 194 10.44 -9.64 1.55
C LEU A 194 10.62 -8.18 1.12
N TRP A 195 11.87 -7.76 0.89
CA TRP A 195 12.16 -6.38 0.52
C TRP A 195 11.55 -6.05 -0.85
N LYS A 196 11.73 -6.93 -1.84
CA LYS A 196 11.18 -6.73 -3.19
C LYS A 196 9.66 -6.64 -3.23
N LEU A 197 8.96 -7.51 -2.48
CA LEU A 197 7.50 -7.47 -2.41
C LEU A 197 6.99 -6.16 -1.79
N ARG A 198 7.70 -5.63 -0.78
CA ARG A 198 7.38 -4.33 -0.18
C ARG A 198 7.62 -3.17 -1.14
N ASP A 199 8.73 -3.21 -1.86
CA ASP A 199 9.10 -2.21 -2.86
C ASP A 199 8.05 -2.13 -3.98
N ILE A 200 7.68 -3.29 -4.55
CA ILE A 200 6.61 -3.40 -5.55
C ILE A 200 5.28 -2.87 -4.99
N ALA A 201 4.91 -3.25 -3.77
CA ALA A 201 3.67 -2.77 -3.15
C ALA A 201 3.65 -1.23 -3.02
N ALA A 202 4.74 -0.65 -2.51
CA ALA A 202 4.89 0.78 -2.32
C ALA A 202 4.83 1.54 -3.65
N ASP A 203 5.59 1.09 -4.66
CA ASP A 203 5.59 1.66 -6.00
C ASP A 203 4.19 1.70 -6.62
N MET A 204 3.39 0.65 -6.42
CA MET A 204 2.05 0.57 -6.98
C MET A 204 1.05 1.50 -6.30
N LEU A 205 1.10 1.60 -4.98
CA LEU A 205 0.28 2.55 -4.25
C LEU A 205 0.68 3.98 -4.63
N GLU A 206 1.99 4.24 -4.78
CA GLU A 206 2.48 5.52 -5.23
C GLU A 206 2.05 5.84 -6.68
N GLN A 207 2.09 4.88 -7.60
CA GLN A 207 1.57 5.06 -8.96
C GLN A 207 0.09 5.41 -8.97
N THR A 208 -0.71 4.79 -8.10
CA THR A 208 -2.14 5.10 -7.94
C THR A 208 -2.34 6.54 -7.48
N ILE A 209 -1.59 6.98 -6.46
CA ILE A 209 -1.60 8.36 -5.97
C ILE A 209 -1.17 9.32 -7.08
N ARG A 210 -0.05 9.05 -7.76
CA ARG A 210 0.49 9.88 -8.85
C ARG A 210 -0.49 9.98 -10.03
N GLN A 211 -1.19 8.91 -10.38
CA GLN A 211 -2.21 8.95 -11.42
C GLN A 211 -3.38 9.85 -11.01
N CYS A 212 -3.91 9.67 -9.80
CA CYS A 212 -5.00 10.51 -9.29
C CYS A 212 -4.62 11.99 -9.25
N ARG A 213 -3.41 12.31 -8.76
CA ARG A 213 -2.90 13.68 -8.74
C ARG A 213 -2.80 14.28 -10.15
N ARG A 214 -2.31 13.51 -11.12
CA ARG A 214 -2.28 13.94 -12.54
C ARG A 214 -3.68 14.20 -13.07
N ASP A 215 -4.64 13.32 -12.79
CA ASP A 215 -6.02 13.49 -13.24
C ASP A 215 -6.65 14.76 -12.64
N ILE A 216 -6.42 15.02 -11.35
CA ILE A 216 -6.85 16.26 -10.67
C ILE A 216 -6.22 17.49 -11.34
N THR A 217 -4.90 17.47 -11.60
CA THR A 217 -4.23 18.58 -12.28
C THR A 217 -4.82 18.84 -13.66
N ILE A 218 -5.13 17.80 -14.43
CA ILE A 218 -5.74 17.93 -15.75
C ILE A 218 -7.15 18.52 -15.63
N MET A 219 -7.95 18.09 -14.65
CA MET A 219 -9.29 18.64 -14.41
C MET A 219 -9.26 20.13 -14.02
N LEU A 220 -8.24 20.54 -13.26
CA LEU A 220 -8.05 21.92 -12.80
C LEU A 220 -7.24 22.80 -13.76
N ALA A 221 -6.88 22.32 -14.96
CA ALA A 221 -5.96 23.01 -15.88
C ALA A 221 -6.52 24.28 -16.55
N LYS A 222 -7.57 24.91 -15.98
CA LYS A 222 -8.14 26.17 -16.45
C LYS A 222 -7.65 27.31 -15.57
N ASP A 223 -6.85 28.21 -16.13
CA ASP A 223 -6.33 29.38 -15.41
C ASP A 223 -7.43 30.37 -15.00
N ASP A 224 -8.59 30.33 -15.66
CA ASP A 224 -9.74 31.20 -15.42
C ASP A 224 -10.85 30.53 -14.59
N LEU A 225 -10.53 29.44 -13.86
CA LEU A 225 -11.54 28.62 -13.16
C LEU A 225 -12.43 29.41 -12.18
N PHE A 226 -11.89 30.39 -11.47
CA PHE A 226 -12.65 31.22 -10.51
C PHE A 226 -12.88 32.65 -11.01
N VAL A 227 -12.70 32.90 -12.30
CA VAL A 227 -12.87 34.23 -12.90
C VAL A 227 -14.29 34.37 -13.43
N LYS A 228 -14.97 35.45 -13.08
CA LYS A 228 -16.32 35.76 -13.59
C LYS A 228 -17.39 34.71 -13.27
N ILE A 229 -17.36 34.19 -12.05
CA ILE A 229 -18.25 33.11 -11.60
C ILE A 229 -19.59 33.62 -11.05
N ASP A 230 -19.83 34.93 -11.09
CA ASP A 230 -21.15 35.55 -10.92
C ASP A 230 -22.07 35.31 -12.12
N ASP A 231 -21.50 35.05 -13.30
CA ASP A 231 -22.23 34.62 -14.49
C ASP A 231 -22.69 33.17 -14.33
N GLY A 232 -23.96 32.89 -14.67
CA GLY A 232 -24.57 31.58 -14.45
C GLY A 232 -23.87 30.45 -15.22
N GLU A 233 -23.40 30.70 -16.44
CA GLU A 233 -22.71 29.69 -17.25
C GLU A 233 -21.34 29.36 -16.64
N ARG A 234 -20.56 30.40 -16.27
CA ARG A 234 -19.26 30.24 -15.60
C ARG A 234 -19.38 29.61 -14.21
N TYR A 235 -20.41 29.96 -13.45
CA TYR A 235 -20.72 29.33 -12.16
C TYR A 235 -20.92 27.82 -12.33
N ASP A 236 -21.76 27.42 -13.28
CA ASP A 236 -22.06 26.00 -13.53
C ASP A 236 -20.83 25.25 -14.05
N GLU A 237 -20.03 25.86 -14.95
CA GLU A 237 -18.76 25.27 -15.40
C GLU A 237 -17.81 25.00 -14.24
N THR A 238 -17.60 25.99 -13.37
CA THR A 238 -16.70 25.89 -12.20
C THR A 238 -17.19 24.79 -11.26
N LYS A 239 -18.49 24.81 -10.95
CA LYS A 239 -19.14 23.81 -10.13
C LYS A 239 -18.99 22.40 -10.72
N ASN A 240 -19.12 22.25 -12.04
CA ASN A 240 -18.94 20.98 -12.73
C ASN A 240 -17.49 20.46 -12.63
N VAL A 241 -16.49 21.33 -12.75
CA VAL A 241 -15.07 20.98 -12.56
C VAL A 241 -14.81 20.50 -11.12
N LEU A 242 -15.28 21.24 -10.12
CA LEU A 242 -15.14 20.85 -8.71
C LEU A 242 -15.85 19.53 -8.41
N ASN A 243 -17.06 19.35 -8.94
CA ASN A 243 -17.81 18.09 -8.82
C ASN A 243 -17.10 16.93 -9.53
N ALA A 244 -16.45 17.16 -10.67
CA ALA A 244 -15.66 16.14 -11.35
C ALA A 244 -14.47 15.70 -10.49
N CYS A 245 -13.73 16.64 -9.90
CA CYS A 245 -12.64 16.35 -8.97
C CYS A 245 -13.14 15.56 -7.76
N LEU A 246 -14.22 16.02 -7.13
CA LEU A 246 -14.85 15.34 -5.99
C LEU A 246 -15.31 13.93 -6.34
N LYS A 247 -15.96 13.75 -7.49
CA LYS A 247 -16.42 12.44 -7.96
C LYS A 247 -15.23 11.51 -8.20
N HIS A 248 -14.15 12.01 -8.80
CA HIS A 248 -12.93 11.24 -9.02
C HIS A 248 -12.31 10.77 -7.70
N VAL A 249 -12.13 11.68 -6.74
CA VAL A 249 -11.61 11.35 -5.40
C VAL A 249 -12.53 10.37 -4.66
N LYS A 250 -13.86 10.58 -4.69
CA LYS A 250 -14.85 9.68 -4.06
C LYS A 250 -14.83 8.28 -4.69
N ASN A 251 -14.68 8.17 -6.00
CA ASN A 251 -14.58 6.89 -6.69
C ASN A 251 -13.34 6.10 -6.24
N ILE A 252 -12.18 6.77 -6.16
CA ILE A 252 -10.94 6.16 -5.66
C ILE A 252 -11.09 5.78 -4.20
N SER A 253 -11.65 6.66 -3.38
CA SER A 253 -11.96 6.37 -1.98
C SER A 253 -12.80 5.09 -1.83
N ASN A 254 -13.87 4.95 -2.62
CA ASN A 254 -14.74 3.77 -2.55
C ASN A 254 -14.02 2.49 -2.98
N LEU A 255 -13.17 2.58 -4.02
CA LEU A 255 -12.36 1.46 -4.48
C LEU A 255 -11.33 1.02 -3.43
N LEU A 256 -10.68 1.97 -2.77
CA LEU A 256 -9.61 1.68 -1.82
C LEU A 256 -10.15 1.30 -0.43
N ARG A 257 -11.29 1.83 0.00
CA ARG A 257 -11.86 1.59 1.33
C ARG A 257 -12.29 0.14 1.55
N SER A 258 -12.81 -0.53 0.52
CA SER A 258 -13.22 -1.95 0.62
C SER A 258 -12.02 -2.91 0.61
N VAL A 259 -10.82 -2.37 0.40
CA VAL A 259 -9.63 -3.14 0.08
C VAL A 259 -8.57 -2.95 1.15
N LEU A 260 -8.09 -1.72 1.31
CA LEU A 260 -6.94 -1.38 2.14
C LEU A 260 -7.30 -1.43 3.63
N ALA A 261 -6.29 -1.73 4.44
CA ALA A 261 -6.36 -1.47 5.87
C ALA A 261 -6.58 0.04 6.12
N GLU A 262 -7.30 0.38 7.18
CA GLU A 262 -7.78 1.74 7.49
C GLU A 262 -6.64 2.78 7.57
N MET A 263 -5.47 2.45 8.13
CA MET A 263 -4.32 3.35 8.25
C MET A 263 -3.71 3.63 6.88
N VAL A 264 -3.55 2.58 6.06
CA VAL A 264 -3.01 2.70 4.70
C VAL A 264 -3.99 3.48 3.82
N TYR A 265 -5.28 3.18 3.93
CA TYR A 265 -6.36 3.91 3.26
C TYR A 265 -6.32 5.39 3.64
N SER A 266 -6.31 5.68 4.94
CA SER A 266 -6.34 7.05 5.47
C SER A 266 -5.14 7.86 4.98
N GLN A 267 -3.93 7.30 5.05
CA GLN A 267 -2.72 7.98 4.57
C GLN A 267 -2.74 8.19 3.05
N THR A 268 -3.22 7.22 2.29
CA THR A 268 -3.33 7.31 0.82
C THR A 268 -4.32 8.39 0.42
N MET A 269 -5.52 8.37 1.01
CA MET A 269 -6.54 9.37 0.74
C MET A 269 -6.12 10.74 1.23
N ALA A 270 -5.40 10.84 2.34
CA ALA A 270 -4.90 12.11 2.85
C ALA A 270 -3.94 12.77 1.85
N ASN A 271 -3.05 12.00 1.23
CA ASN A 271 -2.16 12.52 0.19
C ASN A 271 -2.95 13.11 -0.99
N ILE A 272 -3.93 12.35 -1.49
CA ILE A 272 -4.76 12.76 -2.64
C ILE A 272 -5.61 13.99 -2.31
N VAL A 273 -6.29 13.99 -1.16
CA VAL A 273 -7.19 15.06 -0.74
C VAL A 273 -6.42 16.33 -0.38
N SER A 274 -5.28 16.20 0.31
CA SER A 274 -4.37 17.33 0.56
C SER A 274 -3.91 17.94 -0.75
N PHE A 275 -3.51 17.12 -1.73
CA PHE A 275 -3.12 17.62 -3.05
C PHE A 275 -4.24 18.36 -3.78
N LEU A 276 -5.49 17.86 -3.72
CA LEU A 276 -6.64 18.57 -4.29
C LEU A 276 -6.84 19.94 -3.63
N MET A 277 -6.82 19.98 -2.29
CA MET A 277 -6.98 21.22 -1.52
C MET A 277 -5.86 22.22 -1.85
N ASP A 278 -4.61 21.79 -1.84
CA ASP A 278 -3.45 22.64 -2.17
C ASP A 278 -3.50 23.11 -3.62
N SER A 279 -3.90 22.24 -4.56
CA SER A 279 -4.05 22.64 -5.97
C SER A 279 -5.11 23.73 -6.15
N LEU A 280 -6.23 23.65 -5.43
CA LEU A 280 -7.27 24.68 -5.45
C LEU A 280 -6.78 25.99 -4.80
N CYS A 281 -6.05 25.89 -3.69
CA CYS A 281 -5.39 27.03 -3.07
C CYS A 281 -4.46 27.73 -4.07
N ASP A 282 -3.65 26.96 -4.79
CA ASP A 282 -2.70 27.49 -5.78
C ASP A 282 -3.40 28.14 -6.97
N VAL A 283 -4.56 27.63 -7.41
CA VAL A 283 -5.37 28.29 -8.44
C VAL A 283 -5.82 29.67 -7.98
N ILE A 284 -6.36 29.78 -6.76
CA ILE A 284 -6.79 31.08 -6.18
C ILE A 284 -5.61 32.04 -6.01
N LEU A 285 -4.48 31.55 -5.47
CA LEU A 285 -3.30 32.37 -5.21
C LEU A 285 -2.61 32.88 -6.49
N LYS A 286 -2.86 32.26 -7.65
CA LYS A 286 -2.34 32.71 -8.95
C LYS A 286 -3.20 33.79 -9.61
N MET A 287 -4.41 34.03 -9.12
CA MET A 287 -5.29 35.05 -9.68
C MET A 287 -4.74 36.45 -9.39
N GLU A 288 -4.67 37.31 -10.41
CA GLU A 288 -4.15 38.68 -10.27
C GLU A 288 -5.19 39.65 -9.70
N ASP A 289 -6.46 39.45 -10.02
CA ASP A 289 -7.59 40.29 -9.59
C ASP A 289 -8.81 39.40 -9.32
N ILE A 290 -9.40 39.54 -8.13
CA ILE A 290 -10.56 38.78 -7.68
C ILE A 290 -11.63 39.78 -7.26
N ARG A 291 -12.72 39.84 -8.03
CA ARG A 291 -13.86 40.71 -7.70
C ARG A 291 -14.51 40.23 -6.40
N SER A 292 -15.03 41.16 -5.59
CA SER A 292 -15.68 40.83 -4.30
C SER A 292 -16.74 39.74 -4.43
N VAL A 293 -17.56 39.78 -5.50
CA VAL A 293 -18.61 38.78 -5.74
C VAL A 293 -18.00 37.41 -6.08
N ASP A 294 -16.94 37.36 -6.89
CA ASP A 294 -16.23 36.11 -7.21
C ASP A 294 -15.55 35.54 -5.96
N ALA A 295 -15.01 36.39 -5.08
CA ALA A 295 -14.38 35.97 -3.83
C ALA A 295 -15.40 35.28 -2.91
N ASP A 296 -16.58 35.87 -2.72
CA ASP A 296 -17.66 35.30 -1.91
C ASP A 296 -18.13 33.95 -2.46
N ILE A 297 -18.39 33.88 -3.78
CA ILE A 297 -18.82 32.63 -4.44
C ILE A 297 -17.74 31.56 -4.34
N SER A 298 -16.47 31.90 -4.60
CA SER A 298 -15.33 30.98 -4.50
C SER A 298 -15.21 30.42 -3.08
N ALA A 299 -15.36 31.27 -2.07
CA ALA A 299 -15.31 30.85 -0.68
C ALA A 299 -16.42 29.86 -0.32
N VAL A 300 -17.65 30.09 -0.81
CA VAL A 300 -18.77 29.15 -0.63
C VAL A 300 -18.51 27.82 -1.33
N MET A 301 -18.01 27.84 -2.58
CA MET A 301 -17.67 26.62 -3.32
C MET A 301 -16.59 25.78 -2.63
N LEU A 302 -15.55 26.43 -2.09
CA LEU A 302 -14.48 25.76 -1.34
C LEU A 302 -15.00 25.17 -0.02
N GLU A 303 -15.88 25.87 0.70
CA GLU A 303 -16.51 25.33 1.92
C GLU A 303 -17.42 24.13 1.63
N GLU A 304 -18.19 24.18 0.54
CA GLU A 304 -19.01 23.06 0.10
C GLU A 304 -18.12 21.87 -0.25
N LEU A 305 -17.02 22.11 -0.97
CA LEU A 305 -16.03 21.08 -1.30
C LEU A 305 -15.43 20.43 -0.05
N LEU A 306 -14.99 21.22 0.94
CA LEU A 306 -14.48 20.71 2.21
C LEU A 306 -15.53 19.85 2.93
N THR A 307 -16.79 20.29 2.94
CA THR A 307 -17.91 19.56 3.55
C THR A 307 -18.13 18.22 2.85
N GLN A 308 -18.04 18.20 1.52
CA GLN A 308 -18.19 16.99 0.71
C GLN A 308 -17.02 16.01 0.84
N LEU A 309 -15.85 16.46 1.31
CA LEU A 309 -14.68 15.61 1.58
C LEU A 309 -14.74 14.94 2.95
N LEU A 310 -15.48 15.50 3.93
CA LEU A 310 -15.59 14.94 5.28
C LEU A 310 -15.93 13.42 5.33
N PRO A 311 -16.90 12.91 4.54
CA PRO A 311 -17.28 11.48 4.57
C PRO A 311 -16.15 10.51 4.19
N ILE A 312 -15.12 10.98 3.48
CA ILE A 312 -13.95 10.19 3.08
C ILE A 312 -13.12 9.78 4.31
N PHE A 313 -13.14 10.57 5.37
CA PHE A 313 -12.39 10.32 6.61
C PHE A 313 -13.31 10.09 7.81
N THR A 314 -14.58 9.74 7.57
CA THR A 314 -15.52 9.45 8.65
C THR A 314 -15.37 8.00 9.09
N ILE A 315 -14.85 7.82 10.30
CA ILE A 315 -14.81 6.55 11.03
C ILE A 315 -15.71 6.72 12.25
N ASN A 316 -16.63 5.78 12.48
CA ASN A 316 -17.56 5.80 13.62
C ASN A 316 -18.34 7.12 13.80
N GLY A 317 -18.68 7.79 12.69
CA GLY A 317 -19.47 9.03 12.70
C GLY A 317 -18.68 10.32 12.98
N ARG A 318 -17.36 10.26 13.18
CA ARG A 318 -16.49 11.44 13.31
C ARG A 318 -15.52 11.54 12.13
N SER A 319 -15.40 12.72 11.54
CA SER A 319 -14.45 12.95 10.44
C SER A 319 -13.11 13.43 10.98
N SER A 320 -12.05 12.68 10.66
CA SER A 320 -10.67 13.01 11.02
C SER A 320 -9.92 13.80 9.93
N LEU A 321 -10.65 14.37 8.94
CA LEU A 321 -10.04 15.14 7.84
C LEU A 321 -9.09 16.24 8.34
N HIS A 322 -9.50 16.98 9.38
CA HIS A 322 -8.74 18.07 9.97
C HIS A 322 -7.50 17.62 10.75
N GLU A 323 -7.45 16.37 11.20
CA GLU A 323 -6.30 15.79 11.89
C GLU A 323 -5.32 15.21 10.87
N ILE A 324 -5.82 14.40 9.93
CA ILE A 324 -5.00 13.65 8.98
C ILE A 324 -4.49 14.57 7.85
N CYS A 325 -5.31 15.52 7.37
CA CYS A 325 -4.94 16.48 6.34
C CYS A 325 -4.73 17.89 6.91
N SER A 326 -4.28 17.99 8.16
CA SER A 326 -4.24 19.25 8.94
C SER A 326 -3.69 20.45 8.16
N THR A 327 -2.48 20.34 7.61
CA THR A 327 -1.82 21.45 6.89
C THR A 327 -2.67 22.00 5.75
N SER A 328 -3.03 21.16 4.78
CA SER A 328 -3.78 21.58 3.59
C SER A 328 -5.23 21.97 3.92
N TYR A 329 -5.83 21.34 4.93
CA TYR A 329 -7.18 21.68 5.41
C TYR A 329 -7.21 23.09 6.04
N PHE A 330 -6.32 23.37 7.00
CA PHE A 330 -6.28 24.68 7.65
C PHE A 330 -5.82 25.77 6.69
N ARG A 331 -4.84 25.48 5.82
CA ARG A 331 -4.45 26.38 4.72
C ARG A 331 -5.64 26.77 3.85
N THR A 332 -6.47 25.81 3.44
CA THR A 332 -7.69 26.10 2.66
C THR A 332 -8.68 26.95 3.45
N LYS A 333 -8.88 26.66 4.74
CA LYS A 333 -9.75 27.45 5.63
C LYS A 333 -9.27 28.90 5.80
N GLU A 334 -7.95 29.12 5.86
CA GLU A 334 -7.36 30.46 5.93
C GLU A 334 -7.53 31.24 4.62
N ILE A 335 -7.42 30.57 3.45
CA ILE A 335 -7.73 31.20 2.16
C ILE A 335 -9.22 31.58 2.09
N VAL A 336 -10.12 30.66 2.47
CA VAL A 336 -11.57 30.94 2.56
C VAL A 336 -11.85 32.12 3.48
N PHE A 337 -11.15 32.23 4.62
CA PHE A 337 -11.26 33.37 5.51
C PHE A 337 -10.86 34.67 4.82
N CYS A 338 -9.75 34.69 4.08
CA CYS A 338 -9.30 35.88 3.36
C CYS A 338 -10.27 36.28 2.25
N LEU A 339 -10.82 35.32 1.49
CA LEU A 339 -11.80 35.59 0.44
C LEU A 339 -13.07 36.30 0.96
N LYS A 340 -13.50 35.96 2.18
CA LYS A 340 -14.67 36.59 2.84
C LYS A 340 -14.31 37.80 3.72
N GLY A 341 -13.01 38.02 3.94
CA GLY A 341 -12.50 38.93 4.95
C GLY A 341 -12.41 40.37 4.44
N SER A 342 -12.52 41.32 5.36
CA SER A 342 -12.07 42.70 5.13
C SER A 342 -10.55 42.81 5.35
N LEU A 343 -9.94 43.84 4.78
CA LEU A 343 -8.51 44.14 4.97
C LEU A 343 -8.11 44.19 6.47
N GLN A 344 -8.96 44.78 7.32
CA GLN A 344 -8.73 44.83 8.77
C GLN A 344 -8.76 43.44 9.41
N SER A 345 -9.75 42.61 9.04
CA SER A 345 -9.86 41.26 9.59
C SER A 345 -8.67 40.36 9.20
N ILE A 346 -8.08 40.59 8.02
CA ILE A 346 -6.87 39.90 7.58
C ILE A 346 -5.65 40.39 8.37
N ASP A 347 -5.51 41.70 8.60
CA ASP A 347 -4.45 42.26 9.44
C ASP A 347 -4.53 41.72 10.88
N ASP A 348 -5.72 41.73 11.48
CA ASP A 348 -5.96 41.23 12.84
C ASP A 348 -5.58 39.73 12.96
N ARG A 349 -5.92 38.91 11.95
CA ARG A 349 -5.62 37.47 11.96
C ARG A 349 -4.17 37.16 11.55
N TRP A 350 -3.51 38.05 10.82
CA TRP A 350 -2.06 38.00 10.57
C TRP A 350 -1.26 38.33 11.83
N CYS A 351 -1.69 39.36 12.56
CA CYS A 351 -1.12 39.81 13.83
C CYS A 351 0.41 39.90 13.79
N SER A 352 0.97 40.64 12.83
CA SER A 352 2.44 40.80 12.65
C SER A 352 3.19 39.46 12.62
N ALA A 353 2.73 38.52 11.78
CA ALA A 353 3.28 37.17 11.62
C ALA A 353 3.16 36.24 12.85
N LYS A 354 2.34 36.58 13.85
CA LYS A 354 2.11 35.75 15.06
C LYS A 354 0.71 35.16 15.13
N GLY A 355 -0.18 35.56 14.23
CA GLY A 355 -1.56 35.12 14.22
C GLY A 355 -1.79 33.79 13.49
N PRO A 356 -3.02 33.23 13.55
CA PRO A 356 -3.37 31.97 12.89
C PRO A 356 -3.08 31.94 11.40
N LEU A 357 -3.18 33.09 10.72
CA LEU A 357 -2.91 33.19 9.29
C LEU A 357 -1.44 32.87 8.96
N ALA A 358 -0.51 33.32 9.83
CA ALA A 358 0.93 33.11 9.67
C ALA A 358 1.38 31.67 9.95
N GLN A 359 0.54 30.87 10.59
CA GLN A 359 0.82 29.46 10.84
C GLN A 359 0.67 28.61 9.56
N TRP A 360 -0.22 29.02 8.64
CA TRP A 360 -0.63 28.19 7.50
C TRP A 360 -0.34 28.80 6.12
N LEU A 361 -0.12 30.11 6.06
CA LEU A 361 0.22 30.84 4.83
C LEU A 361 1.54 31.57 4.96
N GLN A 362 2.30 31.59 3.88
CA GLN A 362 3.56 32.33 3.79
C GLN A 362 3.29 33.83 3.57
N PRO A 363 4.21 34.73 4.01
CA PRO A 363 4.06 36.17 3.82
C PRO A 363 3.78 36.55 2.35
N ASN A 364 4.49 35.92 1.41
CA ASN A 364 4.31 36.16 -0.03
C ASN A 364 2.92 35.79 -0.54
N GLU A 365 2.33 34.70 -0.03
CA GLU A 365 1.00 34.24 -0.45
C GLU A 365 -0.08 35.22 0.01
N ILE A 366 0.04 35.72 1.24
CA ILE A 366 -0.87 36.72 1.80
C ILE A 366 -0.73 38.05 1.04
N ARG A 367 0.49 38.47 0.73
CA ARG A 367 0.73 39.67 -0.09
C ARG A 367 0.05 39.54 -1.45
N THR A 368 0.14 38.39 -2.12
CA THR A 368 -0.52 38.16 -3.41
C THR A 368 -2.03 38.19 -3.26
N LEU A 369 -2.57 37.55 -2.23
CA LEU A 369 -4.01 37.50 -1.99
C LEU A 369 -4.61 38.87 -1.65
N ILE A 370 -3.96 39.66 -0.79
CA ILE A 370 -4.32 41.06 -0.51
C ILE A 370 -4.25 41.90 -1.79
N LYS A 371 -3.26 41.62 -2.64
CA LYS A 371 -3.13 42.35 -3.90
C LYS A 371 -4.28 42.07 -4.85
N ALA A 372 -4.74 40.82 -4.91
CA ALA A 372 -5.80 40.37 -5.78
C ALA A 372 -7.20 40.75 -5.28
N LEU A 373 -7.44 40.79 -3.97
CA LEU A 373 -8.76 41.05 -3.39
C LEU A 373 -9.10 42.53 -3.21
N PHE A 374 -8.10 43.39 -3.01
CA PHE A 374 -8.33 44.78 -2.62
C PHE A 374 -7.71 45.77 -3.59
N MET A 375 -8.48 46.82 -3.91
CA MET A 375 -8.00 47.96 -4.69
C MET A 375 -6.80 48.64 -4.01
N ASN A 376 -5.97 49.30 -4.81
CA ASN A 376 -4.80 50.01 -4.31
C ASN A 376 -5.19 51.24 -3.47
N THR A 377 -5.21 51.09 -2.15
CA THR A 377 -5.46 52.15 -1.17
C THR A 377 -4.24 52.38 -0.28
N GLU A 378 -4.23 53.49 0.44
CA GLU A 378 -3.18 53.77 1.44
C GLU A 378 -3.14 52.70 2.54
N GLN A 379 -4.30 52.30 3.05
CA GLN A 379 -4.42 51.23 4.06
C GLN A 379 -3.85 49.90 3.56
N ARG A 380 -4.13 49.53 2.30
CA ARG A 380 -3.56 48.32 1.69
C ARG A 380 -2.04 48.40 1.59
N ARG A 381 -1.48 49.55 1.20
CA ARG A 381 -0.02 49.74 1.15
C ARG A 381 0.62 49.58 2.52
N GLN A 382 0.07 50.21 3.55
CA GLN A 382 0.56 50.10 4.93
C GLN A 382 0.54 48.65 5.45
N LEU A 383 -0.55 47.90 5.19
CA LEU A 383 -0.62 46.48 5.55
C LEU A 383 0.38 45.64 4.76
N LEU A 384 0.53 45.86 3.45
CA LEU A 384 1.52 45.16 2.67
C LEU A 384 2.94 45.46 3.19
N ASP A 385 3.23 46.68 3.60
CA ASP A 385 4.54 47.03 4.16
C ASP A 385 4.78 46.39 5.54
N SER A 386 3.75 45.99 6.29
CA SER A 386 3.91 45.27 7.57
C SER A 386 4.11 43.76 7.40
N ILE A 387 3.80 43.21 6.23
CA ILE A 387 3.97 41.78 5.89
C ILE A 387 5.32 41.61 5.20
N PHE A 388 6.38 41.40 6.01
CA PHE A 388 7.75 41.13 5.54
C PHE A 388 8.04 39.65 5.33
#